data_AF-A0A1M4W9D1-F1
#
_entry.id   AF-A0A1M4W9D1-F1
#
_cell.length_a   1.000
_cell.length_b   1.000
_cell.length_c   1.000
_cell.angle_alpha   90.00
_cell.angle_beta   90.00
_cell.angle_gamma   90.00
#
_symmetry.space_group_name_H-M   'P 1'
#
loop_
_entity.id
_entity.type
_entity.pdbx_description
1 polymer ?
#
loop_
_entity_poly.entity_id
_entity_poly.type
_entity_poly.pdbx_seq_one_letter_code
_entity_poly.pdbx_strand_id
1 'polypeptide(L)'
;MTNRTATSVLFGFDFQANAAIVLMLENIKDMSSIRLEGSEDIEINLNNGSSILAQAKSVVNSSTDFSNVLSNLKKSIISLSEAEHKLGVVKELIYITNTPNPFNEKQLNPIFYGASQRDYSSLPRPLKDKINKIISKIEKPLDTSKFKIQILPFETDNDNERYKCVMNAIGDFIPKLGNISIAKDNLHGIWVKDLFRSGTKRMSDIKLTKKDIIWPLIVLVTQNENYDEDEFDDSEIYELSRSYEAIINTCSEKYEFVTKVLCAYNVFYKEAKQSERKRKFIEMESSKFAYLFEGESVSLSNTLQEKLLQIIVRNILNKRIQIDNIKNAVNL
;
A
#
# COMPACT_ATOMS: atom_id res chain seq x y z
N MET A 1 34.64 -13.22 -10.15
CA MET A 1 33.59 -12.28 -10.64
C MET A 1 32.25 -12.85 -10.21
N THR A 2 31.52 -12.19 -9.31
CA THR A 2 30.18 -12.62 -8.91
C THR A 2 29.23 -12.42 -10.09
N ASN A 3 28.72 -13.52 -10.64
CA ASN A 3 27.63 -13.53 -11.61
C ASN A 3 26.37 -12.95 -10.94
N ARG A 4 26.23 -11.63 -10.92
CA ARG A 4 24.96 -10.96 -10.61
C ARG A 4 24.05 -11.21 -11.81
N THR A 5 23.26 -12.27 -11.76
CA THR A 5 22.20 -12.49 -12.73
C THR A 5 21.14 -11.41 -12.55
N ALA A 6 20.61 -10.86 -13.65
CA ALA A 6 19.55 -9.85 -13.62
C ALA A 6 18.34 -10.30 -12.77
N THR A 7 18.08 -11.61 -12.72
CA THR A 7 17.09 -12.26 -11.86
C THR A 7 17.23 -11.92 -10.38
N SER A 8 18.47 -11.91 -9.84
CA SER A 8 18.71 -11.59 -8.42
C SER A 8 18.39 -10.13 -8.07
N VAL A 9 18.57 -9.22 -9.02
CA VAL A 9 18.24 -7.80 -8.88
C VAL A 9 16.73 -7.59 -8.92
N LEU A 10 16.05 -8.21 -9.90
CA LEU A 10 14.58 -8.17 -10.00
C LEU A 10 13.91 -8.76 -8.75
N PHE A 11 14.42 -9.87 -8.24
CA PHE A 11 13.95 -10.47 -6.99
C PHE A 11 14.12 -9.53 -5.79
N GLY A 12 15.21 -8.75 -5.74
CA GLY A 12 15.44 -7.75 -4.71
C GLY A 12 14.39 -6.64 -4.71
N PHE A 13 14.05 -6.11 -5.89
CA PHE A 13 13.02 -5.09 -6.01
C PHE A 13 11.62 -5.62 -5.71
N ASP A 14 11.31 -6.85 -6.14
CA ASP A 14 10.05 -7.53 -5.82
C ASP A 14 9.89 -7.71 -4.30
N PHE A 15 10.94 -8.19 -3.63
CA PHE A 15 10.96 -8.26 -2.17
C PHE A 15 10.78 -6.88 -1.52
N GLN A 16 11.47 -5.84 -2.00
CA GLN A 16 11.40 -4.48 -1.44
C GLN A 16 9.98 -3.90 -1.53
N ALA A 17 9.30 -4.03 -2.68
CA ALA A 17 7.93 -3.56 -2.85
C ALA A 17 6.96 -4.29 -1.91
N ASN A 18 7.11 -5.61 -1.77
CA ASN A 18 6.29 -6.43 -0.88
C ASN A 18 6.55 -6.14 0.60
N ALA A 19 7.80 -5.92 0.98
CA ALA A 19 8.19 -5.44 2.31
C ALA A 19 7.54 -4.08 2.62
N ALA A 20 7.52 -3.16 1.65
CA ALA A 20 6.88 -1.87 1.80
C ALA A 20 5.37 -1.98 2.03
N ILE A 21 4.66 -2.90 1.37
CA ILE A 21 3.23 -3.16 1.64
C ILE A 21 3.02 -3.59 3.09
N VAL A 22 3.81 -4.53 3.59
CA VAL A 22 3.69 -5.02 4.98
C VAL A 22 3.91 -3.88 5.98
N LEU A 23 5.02 -3.13 5.82
CA LEU A 23 5.35 -1.99 6.69
C LEU A 23 4.32 -0.86 6.61
N MET A 24 3.77 -0.61 5.41
CA MET A 24 2.69 0.34 5.17
C MET A 24 1.44 -0.05 5.96
N LEU A 25 1.01 -1.31 5.88
CA LEU A 25 -0.18 -1.79 6.59
C LEU A 25 -0.03 -1.74 8.11
N GLU A 26 1.16 -2.01 8.64
CA GLU A 26 1.47 -1.86 10.07
C GLU A 26 1.33 -0.40 10.56
N ASN A 27 1.57 0.57 9.67
CA ASN A 27 1.62 1.99 10.00
C ASN A 27 0.49 2.82 9.37
N ILE A 28 -0.50 2.18 8.74
CA ILE A 28 -1.47 2.85 7.86
C ILE A 28 -2.29 3.97 8.53
N LYS A 29 -2.52 3.85 9.85
CA LYS A 29 -3.23 4.86 10.65
C LYS A 29 -2.40 6.13 10.84
N ASP A 30 -1.10 5.98 11.05
CA ASP A 30 -0.20 7.07 11.43
C ASP A 30 0.59 7.62 10.25
N MET A 31 0.71 6.87 9.16
CA MET A 31 1.45 7.30 7.98
C MET A 31 0.75 8.47 7.27
N SER A 32 1.54 9.35 6.68
CA SER A 32 1.10 10.38 5.73
C SER A 32 1.45 9.97 4.30
N SER A 33 2.62 9.36 4.09
CA SER A 33 3.08 8.89 2.79
C SER A 33 4.14 7.78 2.90
N ILE A 34 4.35 7.05 1.81
CA ILE A 34 5.41 6.05 1.63
C ILE A 34 6.13 6.25 0.31
N ARG A 35 7.40 5.89 0.26
CA ARG A 35 8.21 5.88 -0.96
C ARG A 35 9.25 4.77 -0.93
N LEU A 36 9.50 4.17 -2.09
CA LEU A 36 10.66 3.33 -2.36
C LEU A 36 11.84 4.17 -2.87
N GLU A 37 13.07 3.74 -2.59
CA GLU A 37 14.29 4.42 -3.05
C GLU A 37 14.31 5.90 -2.60
N GLY A 38 13.99 6.13 -1.32
CA GLY A 38 14.01 7.44 -0.67
C GLY A 38 15.36 7.70 -0.02
N SER A 39 15.34 8.10 1.26
CA SER A 39 16.58 8.17 2.07
C SER A 39 17.14 6.79 2.40
N GLU A 40 16.28 5.78 2.38
CA GLU A 40 16.56 4.35 2.52
C GLU A 40 15.72 3.58 1.49
N ASP A 41 15.91 2.25 1.41
CA ASP A 41 15.15 1.37 0.49
C ASP A 41 13.63 1.62 0.57
N ILE A 42 13.13 1.82 1.80
CA ILE A 42 11.73 2.16 2.08
C ILE A 42 11.69 3.29 3.11
N GLU A 43 10.95 4.36 2.80
CA GLU A 43 10.73 5.50 3.69
C GLU A 43 9.23 5.72 3.90
N ILE A 44 8.77 5.68 5.16
CA ILE A 44 7.40 6.02 5.54
C ILE A 44 7.43 7.31 6.36
N ASN A 45 6.72 8.33 5.90
CA ASN A 45 6.54 9.57 6.65
C ASN A 45 5.24 9.48 7.45
N LEU A 46 5.26 10.00 8.67
CA LEU A 46 4.13 9.95 9.61
C LEU A 46 3.46 11.33 9.75
N ASN A 47 2.21 11.34 10.22
CA ASN A 47 1.41 12.55 10.38
C ASN A 47 1.99 13.53 11.41
N ASN A 48 2.78 13.04 12.37
CA ASN A 48 3.47 13.87 13.37
C ASN A 48 4.80 14.47 12.85
N GLY A 49 5.13 14.29 11.57
CA GLY A 49 6.36 14.78 10.94
C GLY A 49 7.59 13.90 11.15
N SER A 50 7.47 12.79 11.89
CA SER A 50 8.56 11.80 12.01
C SER A 50 8.55 10.78 10.86
N SER A 51 9.65 10.03 10.70
CA SER A 51 9.80 9.02 9.65
C SER A 51 10.15 7.64 10.21
N ILE A 52 9.78 6.60 9.48
CA ILE A 52 10.23 5.22 9.65
C ILE A 52 11.10 4.88 8.43
N LEU A 53 12.30 4.37 8.68
CA LEU A 53 13.26 4.03 7.64
C LEU A 53 13.53 2.53 7.66
N ALA A 54 13.46 1.88 6.51
CA ALA A 54 13.75 0.46 6.40
C ALA A 54 14.72 0.16 5.27
N GLN A 55 15.67 -0.72 5.56
CA GLN A 55 16.57 -1.32 4.58
C GLN A 55 16.12 -2.75 4.31
N ALA A 56 15.77 -3.04 3.06
CA ALA A 56 15.32 -4.33 2.60
C ALA A 56 16.48 -5.12 1.97
N LYS A 57 16.73 -6.33 2.47
CA LYS A 57 17.75 -7.22 1.91
C LYS A 57 17.19 -8.61 1.67
N SER A 58 17.07 -8.97 0.41
CA SER A 58 16.63 -10.30 -0.02
C SER A 58 17.81 -11.25 -0.23
N VAL A 59 17.53 -12.55 -0.08
CA VAL A 59 18.40 -13.66 -0.46
C VAL A 59 17.56 -14.62 -1.29
N VAL A 60 17.98 -14.93 -2.52
CA VAL A 60 17.18 -15.76 -3.46
C VAL A 60 16.86 -17.13 -2.88
N ASN A 61 17.88 -17.82 -2.35
CA ASN A 61 17.74 -19.11 -1.67
C ASN A 61 17.80 -18.91 -0.14
N SER A 62 16.93 -18.06 0.39
CA SER A 62 16.96 -17.60 1.79
C SER A 62 16.97 -18.71 2.84
N SER A 63 16.47 -19.89 2.52
CA SER A 63 16.47 -21.05 3.43
C SER A 63 17.80 -21.79 3.51
N THR A 64 18.73 -21.56 2.57
CA THR A 64 19.97 -22.35 2.46
C THR A 64 21.23 -21.51 2.26
N ASP A 65 21.14 -20.34 1.63
CA ASP A 65 22.28 -19.45 1.43
C ASP A 65 22.36 -18.39 2.53
N PHE A 66 23.31 -18.56 3.43
CA PHE A 66 23.60 -17.58 4.48
C PHE A 66 24.94 -16.86 4.29
N SER A 67 25.57 -17.02 3.12
CA SER A 67 26.96 -16.60 2.88
C SER A 67 27.15 -15.09 3.05
N ASN A 68 26.12 -14.30 2.69
CA ASN A 68 26.18 -12.84 2.66
C ASN A 68 25.33 -12.16 3.74
N VAL A 69 24.63 -12.89 4.61
CA VAL A 69 23.63 -12.30 5.52
C VAL A 69 24.26 -11.34 6.54
N LEU A 70 25.46 -11.65 7.05
CA LEU A 70 26.19 -10.74 7.95
C LEU A 70 26.69 -9.48 7.23
N SER A 71 27.08 -9.60 5.96
CA SER A 71 27.45 -8.46 5.12
C SER A 71 26.25 -7.56 4.87
N ASN A 72 25.09 -8.16 4.58
CA ASN A 72 23.82 -7.45 4.41
C ASN A 72 23.42 -6.73 5.70
N LEU A 73 23.39 -7.41 6.85
CA LEU A 73 23.11 -6.80 8.15
C LEU A 73 24.03 -5.61 8.43
N LYS A 74 25.34 -5.78 8.21
CA LYS A 74 26.32 -4.71 8.41
C LYS A 74 26.03 -3.50 7.51
N LYS A 75 25.78 -3.72 6.22
CA LYS A 75 25.45 -2.65 5.27
C LYS A 75 24.17 -1.93 5.65
N SER A 76 23.14 -2.66 6.06
CA SER A 76 21.87 -2.10 6.51
C SER A 76 22.05 -1.20 7.73
N ILE A 77 22.79 -1.67 8.76
CA ILE A 77 23.05 -0.86 9.96
C ILE A 77 23.80 0.41 9.59
N ILE A 78 24.83 0.33 8.73
CA ILE A 78 25.60 1.51 8.31
C ILE A 78 24.70 2.52 7.58
N SER A 79 23.94 2.06 6.59
CA SER A 79 23.05 2.94 5.80
C SER A 79 21.97 3.58 6.67
N LEU A 80 21.27 2.79 7.50
CA LEU A 80 20.26 3.28 8.44
C LEU A 80 20.84 4.33 9.40
N SER A 81 22.07 4.10 9.89
CA SER A 81 22.82 5.06 10.69
C SER A 81 23.05 6.36 9.93
N GLU A 82 23.51 6.30 8.69
CA GLU A 82 23.72 7.50 7.88
C GLU A 82 22.42 8.24 7.60
N ALA A 83 21.33 7.54 7.28
CA ALA A 83 20.03 8.14 6.98
C ALA A 83 19.38 8.77 8.22
N GLU A 84 19.48 8.13 9.38
CA GLU A 84 19.00 8.69 10.65
C GLU A 84 19.58 10.07 10.94
N HIS A 85 20.88 10.26 10.67
CA HIS A 85 21.58 11.52 10.94
C HIS A 85 21.42 12.58 9.84
N LYS A 86 20.91 12.19 8.65
CA LYS A 86 20.63 13.12 7.54
C LYS A 86 19.21 13.66 7.58
N LEU A 87 18.27 12.88 8.10
CA LEU A 87 16.86 13.23 8.21
C LEU A 87 16.54 13.91 9.55
N GLY A 88 15.30 14.42 9.66
CA GLY A 88 14.77 15.00 10.89
C GLY A 88 14.48 13.93 11.95
N VAL A 89 13.28 13.97 12.54
CA VAL A 89 12.90 13.04 13.61
C VAL A 89 12.63 11.65 13.03
N VAL A 90 13.53 10.69 13.24
CA VAL A 90 13.28 9.28 12.92
C VAL A 90 12.70 8.56 14.14
N LYS A 91 11.54 7.91 13.95
CA LYS A 91 10.83 7.13 14.97
C LYS A 91 11.35 5.70 15.07
N GLU A 92 11.63 5.07 13.93
CA GLU A 92 11.95 3.64 13.86
C GLU A 92 12.91 3.35 12.69
N LEU A 93 13.85 2.42 12.92
CA LEU A 93 14.85 1.94 11.97
C LEU A 93 14.71 0.43 11.81
N ILE A 94 14.54 -0.04 10.57
CA ILE A 94 14.15 -1.42 10.31
C ILE A 94 15.17 -2.10 9.38
N TYR A 95 15.74 -3.22 9.83
CA TYR A 95 16.36 -4.18 8.92
C TYR A 95 15.35 -5.27 8.58
N ILE A 96 14.85 -5.27 7.34
CA ILE A 96 13.89 -6.28 6.85
C ILE A 96 14.56 -7.25 5.87
N THR A 97 14.39 -8.55 6.09
CA THR A 97 14.99 -9.60 5.26
C THR A 97 14.08 -10.83 5.17
N ASN A 98 14.30 -11.66 4.15
CA ASN A 98 13.58 -12.92 3.97
C ASN A 98 14.32 -14.13 4.56
N THR A 99 15.56 -13.97 5.03
CA THR A 99 16.32 -15.08 5.62
C THR A 99 15.87 -15.37 7.07
N PRO A 100 15.64 -16.64 7.45
CA PRO A 100 15.41 -17.02 8.84
C PRO A 100 16.70 -16.97 9.69
N ASN A 101 17.86 -16.70 9.10
CA ASN A 101 19.16 -16.62 9.79
C ASN A 101 19.88 -15.28 9.61
N PRO A 102 19.30 -14.14 10.05
CA PRO A 102 19.87 -12.81 9.79
C PRO A 102 21.27 -12.60 10.40
N PHE A 103 21.71 -13.47 11.32
CA PHE A 103 22.99 -13.38 12.02
C PHE A 103 24.01 -14.47 11.65
N ASN A 104 23.70 -15.32 10.66
CA ASN A 104 24.51 -16.48 10.29
C ASN A 104 24.91 -17.34 11.51
N GLU A 105 23.94 -17.66 12.35
CA GLU A 105 24.13 -18.59 13.47
C GLU A 105 24.32 -20.02 12.95
N LYS A 106 25.07 -20.84 13.71
CA LYS A 106 25.26 -22.26 13.39
C LYS A 106 23.95 -23.05 13.43
N GLN A 107 23.04 -22.65 14.31
CA GLN A 107 21.69 -23.19 14.40
C GLN A 107 20.71 -22.04 14.21
N LEU A 108 19.66 -22.28 13.43
CA LEU A 108 18.63 -21.27 13.22
C LEU A 108 17.98 -20.90 14.56
N ASN A 109 17.78 -19.62 14.77
CA ASN A 109 17.17 -19.14 16.01
C ASN A 109 15.64 -19.13 15.86
N PRO A 110 14.89 -19.88 16.69
CA PRO A 110 13.43 -19.98 16.57
C PRO A 110 12.70 -18.63 16.65
N ILE A 111 13.32 -17.61 17.25
CA ILE A 111 12.74 -16.27 17.33
C ILE A 111 12.51 -15.62 15.96
N PHE A 112 13.16 -16.14 14.90
CA PHE A 112 13.10 -15.68 13.51
C PHE A 112 12.39 -16.67 12.58
N TYR A 113 11.67 -17.66 13.12
CA TYR A 113 10.86 -18.57 12.30
C TYR A 113 9.60 -17.87 11.80
N GLY A 114 9.37 -17.97 10.48
CA GLY A 114 8.23 -17.34 9.82
C GLY A 114 8.29 -15.80 9.85
N ALA A 115 7.14 -15.17 9.63
CA ALA A 115 7.01 -13.73 9.75
C ALA A 115 7.22 -13.31 11.22
N SER A 116 8.21 -12.46 11.47
CA SER A 116 8.59 -12.11 12.84
C SER A 116 9.19 -10.71 12.93
N GLN A 117 9.06 -10.10 14.11
CA GLN A 117 9.63 -8.80 14.43
C GLN A 117 10.33 -8.87 15.80
N ARG A 118 11.50 -8.25 15.91
CA ARG A 118 12.28 -8.14 17.14
C ARG A 118 12.90 -6.77 17.24
N ASP A 119 12.46 -6.00 18.23
CA ASP A 119 13.19 -4.81 18.67
C ASP A 119 14.57 -5.23 19.17
N TYR A 120 15.56 -4.39 18.95
CA TYR A 120 16.92 -4.61 19.46
C TYR A 120 16.91 -4.95 20.96
N SER A 121 16.10 -4.23 21.74
CA SER A 121 15.96 -4.43 23.19
C SER A 121 15.49 -5.83 23.58
N SER A 122 14.73 -6.52 22.71
CA SER A 122 14.21 -7.87 22.92
C SER A 122 15.17 -8.98 22.51
N LEU A 123 16.24 -8.66 21.77
CA LEU A 123 17.16 -9.66 21.25
C LEU A 123 17.97 -10.36 22.37
N PRO A 124 18.27 -11.66 22.22
CA PRO A 124 19.23 -12.36 23.06
C PRO A 124 20.61 -11.66 23.06
N ARG A 125 21.29 -11.69 24.20
CA ARG A 125 22.59 -11.02 24.39
C ARG A 125 23.63 -11.35 23.30
N PRO A 126 23.81 -12.60 22.86
CA PRO A 126 24.77 -12.92 21.79
C PRO A 126 24.49 -12.18 20.47
N LEU A 127 23.21 -11.96 20.13
CA LEU A 127 22.82 -11.25 18.90
C LEU A 127 23.01 -9.74 19.06
N LYS A 128 22.69 -9.20 20.24
CA LYS A 128 23.00 -7.79 20.58
C LYS A 128 24.49 -7.51 20.47
N ASP A 129 25.33 -8.41 20.96
CA ASP A 129 26.79 -8.25 20.89
C ASP A 129 27.30 -8.18 19.44
N LYS A 130 26.69 -8.94 18.51
CA LYS A 130 26.98 -8.85 17.07
C LYS A 130 26.63 -7.47 16.49
N ILE A 131 25.46 -6.93 16.85
CA ILE A 131 25.03 -5.59 16.43
C ILE A 131 25.96 -4.52 17.03
N ASN A 132 26.23 -4.59 18.33
CA ASN A 132 27.08 -3.64 19.04
C ASN A 132 28.49 -3.59 18.45
N LYS A 133 29.04 -4.73 18.03
CA LYS A 133 30.34 -4.80 17.35
C LYS A 133 30.34 -4.14 15.97
N ILE A 134 29.20 -4.08 15.29
CA ILE A 134 29.04 -3.34 14.04
C ILE A 134 28.95 -1.84 14.35
N ILE A 135 28.06 -1.48 15.27
CA ILE A 135 27.79 -0.10 15.67
C ILE A 135 29.04 0.59 16.22
N SER A 136 29.85 -0.10 17.02
CA SER A 136 31.09 0.45 17.60
C SER A 136 32.15 0.88 16.56
N LYS A 137 31.94 0.56 15.28
CA LYS A 137 32.83 0.92 14.17
C LYS A 137 32.27 2.04 13.29
N ILE A 138 31.10 2.56 13.63
CA ILE A 138 30.42 3.63 12.90
C ILE A 138 30.66 4.93 13.68
N GLU A 139 31.07 5.98 12.98
CA GLU A 139 31.39 7.29 13.58
C GLU A 139 30.17 7.90 14.29
N LYS A 140 29.02 7.87 13.62
CA LYS A 140 27.72 8.31 14.15
C LYS A 140 26.78 7.11 14.20
N PRO A 141 26.81 6.32 15.30
CA PRO A 141 26.04 5.09 15.43
C PRO A 141 24.54 5.36 15.52
N LEU A 142 23.75 4.44 14.98
CA LEU A 142 22.28 4.52 15.04
C LEU A 142 21.77 4.40 16.47
N ASP A 143 20.58 4.95 16.73
CA ASP A 143 19.90 4.78 18.00
C ASP A 143 19.27 3.38 18.10
N THR A 144 19.91 2.51 18.87
CA THR A 144 19.43 1.13 19.08
C THR A 144 18.06 1.04 19.75
N SER A 145 17.58 2.08 20.43
CA SER A 145 16.23 2.09 21.00
C SER A 145 15.12 2.14 19.93
N LYS A 146 15.48 2.55 18.71
CA LYS A 146 14.60 2.63 17.54
C LYS A 146 14.80 1.48 16.55
N PHE A 147 15.81 0.64 16.77
CA PHE A 147 16.23 -0.38 15.80
C PHE A 147 15.47 -1.69 15.99
N LYS A 148 14.92 -2.22 14.90
CA LYS A 148 14.28 -3.53 14.86
C LYS A 148 14.72 -4.38 13.68
N ILE A 149 14.61 -5.69 13.85
CA ILE A 149 14.81 -6.69 12.80
C ILE A 149 13.46 -7.32 12.48
N GLN A 150 13.14 -7.37 11.19
CA GLN A 150 11.91 -7.95 10.69
C GLN A 150 12.20 -9.03 9.65
N ILE A 151 11.58 -10.20 9.84
CA ILE A 151 11.63 -11.29 8.88
C ILE A 151 10.32 -11.31 8.11
N LEU A 152 10.43 -11.21 6.78
CA LEU A 152 9.34 -11.41 5.84
C LEU A 152 9.69 -12.61 4.95
N PRO A 153 9.20 -13.82 5.27
CA PRO A 153 9.42 -14.99 4.41
C PRO A 153 8.96 -14.70 2.99
N PHE A 154 9.88 -14.90 2.04
CA PHE A 154 9.70 -14.56 0.63
C PHE A 154 10.72 -15.35 -0.19
N GLU A 155 10.34 -16.51 -0.72
CA GLU A 155 11.23 -17.43 -1.42
C GLU A 155 10.44 -18.24 -2.44
N THR A 156 11.14 -18.99 -3.31
CA THR A 156 10.60 -19.91 -4.33
C THR A 156 9.96 -19.23 -5.53
N ASP A 157 9.79 -19.95 -6.63
CA ASP A 157 9.06 -19.50 -7.83
C ASP A 157 7.55 -19.79 -7.78
N ASN A 158 7.05 -20.32 -6.66
CA ASN A 158 5.62 -20.50 -6.47
C ASN A 158 5.04 -19.24 -5.82
N ASP A 159 4.31 -18.44 -6.59
CA ASP A 159 3.72 -17.17 -6.14
C ASP A 159 2.87 -17.32 -4.87
N ASN A 160 2.12 -18.42 -4.73
CA ASN A 160 1.29 -18.66 -3.54
C ASN A 160 2.11 -18.82 -2.26
N GLU A 161 3.32 -19.37 -2.34
CA GLU A 161 4.23 -19.50 -1.19
C GLU A 161 5.12 -18.26 -1.05
N ARG A 162 5.59 -17.67 -2.15
CA ARG A 162 6.40 -16.45 -2.15
C ARG A 162 5.67 -15.27 -1.51
N TYR A 163 4.44 -15.00 -1.92
CA TYR A 163 3.66 -13.84 -1.46
C TYR A 163 2.77 -14.16 -0.25
N LYS A 164 2.76 -15.40 0.25
CA LYS A 164 1.87 -15.88 1.33
C LYS A 164 1.78 -14.94 2.52
N CYS A 165 2.92 -14.50 3.05
CA CYS A 165 2.97 -13.62 4.22
C CYS A 165 2.41 -12.24 3.91
N VAL A 166 2.62 -11.73 2.70
CA VAL A 166 2.07 -10.45 2.23
C VAL A 166 0.55 -10.57 2.08
N MET A 167 0.07 -11.64 1.44
CA MET A 167 -1.36 -11.91 1.29
C MET A 167 -2.07 -12.10 2.61
N ASN A 168 -1.40 -12.68 3.61
CA ASN A 168 -1.92 -12.75 4.98
C ASN A 168 -2.03 -11.36 5.60
N ALA A 169 -1.01 -10.51 5.49
CA ALA A 169 -1.08 -9.13 6.00
C ALA A 169 -2.21 -8.31 5.35
N ILE A 170 -2.40 -8.43 4.03
CA ILE A 170 -3.55 -7.83 3.31
C ILE A 170 -4.86 -8.42 3.82
N GLY A 171 -4.91 -9.74 3.97
CA GLY A 171 -6.09 -10.45 4.47
C GLY A 171 -6.49 -10.08 5.90
N ASP A 172 -5.53 -9.80 6.77
CA ASP A 172 -5.77 -9.35 8.14
C ASP A 172 -6.16 -7.87 8.19
N PHE A 173 -5.81 -7.11 7.15
CA PHE A 173 -6.17 -5.70 7.01
C PHE A 173 -7.61 -5.51 6.52
N ILE A 174 -8.06 -6.25 5.51
CA ILE A 174 -9.40 -6.09 4.90
C ILE A 174 -10.55 -6.10 5.92
N PRO A 175 -10.64 -7.04 6.88
CA PRO A 175 -11.71 -7.06 7.88
C PRO A 175 -11.76 -5.79 8.73
N LYS A 176 -10.60 -5.15 8.99
CA LYS A 176 -10.50 -3.91 9.77
C LYS A 176 -11.18 -2.73 9.09
N LEU A 177 -11.49 -2.85 7.79
CA LEU A 177 -12.18 -1.83 6.99
C LEU A 177 -13.72 -1.94 7.05
N GLY A 178 -14.25 -2.85 7.86
CA GLY A 178 -15.69 -3.03 8.05
C GLY A 178 -16.30 -4.11 7.14
N ASN A 179 -15.62 -5.25 6.98
CA ASN A 179 -16.09 -6.43 6.22
C ASN A 179 -16.49 -6.13 4.77
N ILE A 180 -15.59 -5.47 4.04
CA ILE A 180 -15.72 -5.26 2.61
C ILE A 180 -15.34 -6.54 1.85
N SER A 181 -16.00 -6.79 0.71
CA SER A 181 -15.68 -7.92 -0.16
C SER A 181 -14.70 -7.48 -1.24
N ILE A 182 -13.41 -7.66 -1.00
CA ILE A 182 -12.35 -7.36 -1.97
C ILE A 182 -11.40 -8.55 -2.09
N ALA A 183 -11.07 -8.92 -3.33
CA ALA A 183 -10.04 -9.91 -3.61
C ALA A 183 -8.66 -9.38 -3.21
N LYS A 184 -7.93 -10.15 -2.40
CA LYS A 184 -6.58 -9.78 -1.90
C LYS A 184 -5.60 -9.56 -3.06
N ASP A 185 -5.68 -10.39 -4.09
CA ASP A 185 -4.80 -10.36 -5.26
C ASP A 185 -4.95 -9.04 -6.05
N ASN A 186 -6.17 -8.50 -6.14
CA ASN A 186 -6.41 -7.21 -6.81
C ASN A 186 -5.73 -6.07 -6.05
N LEU A 187 -5.86 -6.02 -4.72
CA LEU A 187 -5.20 -5.00 -3.89
C LEU A 187 -3.67 -5.14 -3.94
N HIS A 188 -3.17 -6.38 -3.85
CA HIS A 188 -1.75 -6.66 -3.96
C HIS A 188 -1.18 -6.16 -5.28
N GLY A 189 -1.81 -6.51 -6.41
CA GLY A 189 -1.36 -6.09 -7.74
C GLY A 189 -1.34 -4.57 -7.91
N ILE A 190 -2.37 -3.88 -7.41
CA ILE A 190 -2.42 -2.40 -7.44
C ILE A 190 -1.28 -1.80 -6.61
N TRP A 191 -1.14 -2.21 -5.35
CA TRP A 191 -0.15 -1.62 -4.45
C TRP A 191 1.29 -1.92 -4.87
N VAL A 192 1.58 -3.14 -5.32
CA VAL A 192 2.89 -3.49 -5.88
C VAL A 192 3.19 -2.56 -7.05
N LYS A 193 2.29 -2.45 -8.03
CA LYS A 193 2.48 -1.60 -9.21
C LYS A 193 2.73 -0.13 -8.84
N ASP A 194 1.93 0.43 -7.92
CA ASP A 194 2.07 1.82 -7.51
C ASP A 194 3.37 2.07 -6.73
N LEU A 195 3.74 1.19 -5.80
CA LEU A 195 4.98 1.30 -5.04
C LEU A 195 6.20 1.19 -5.96
N PHE A 196 6.22 0.21 -6.87
CA PHE A 196 7.27 0.10 -7.88
C PHE A 196 7.38 1.38 -8.75
N ARG A 197 6.24 1.92 -9.19
CA ARG A 197 6.21 3.15 -9.96
C ARG A 197 6.73 4.35 -9.16
N SER A 198 6.53 4.37 -7.85
CA SER A 198 7.08 5.42 -6.98
C SER A 198 8.62 5.41 -6.93
N GLY A 199 9.24 4.22 -6.92
CA GLY A 199 10.71 4.08 -6.86
C GLY A 199 11.43 4.31 -8.20
N THR A 200 10.72 4.21 -9.33
CA THR A 200 11.33 4.35 -10.67
C THR A 200 11.49 5.80 -11.15
N LYS A 201 10.93 6.77 -10.43
CA LYS A 201 10.98 8.19 -10.83
C LYS A 201 12.09 8.92 -10.08
N ARG A 202 12.95 9.63 -10.81
CA ARG A 202 14.15 10.33 -10.28
C ARG A 202 13.84 11.55 -9.40
N MET A 203 12.62 12.09 -9.47
CA MET A 203 12.24 13.27 -8.69
C MET A 203 11.86 12.85 -7.27
N SER A 204 12.49 13.48 -6.27
CA SER A 204 12.35 13.15 -4.85
C SER A 204 10.94 13.33 -4.27
N ASP A 205 10.08 14.02 -5.01
CA ASP A 205 8.81 14.55 -4.52
C ASP A 205 7.64 13.58 -4.78
N ILE A 206 7.87 12.50 -5.52
CA ILE A 206 6.83 11.53 -5.85
C ILE A 206 6.75 10.50 -4.72
N LYS A 207 5.96 10.83 -3.71
CA LYS A 207 5.58 9.94 -2.60
C LYS A 207 4.14 9.47 -2.82
N LEU A 208 3.83 8.22 -2.49
CA LEU A 208 2.44 7.77 -2.41
C LEU A 208 1.87 8.24 -1.09
N THR A 209 0.89 9.14 -1.12
CA THR A 209 0.17 9.55 0.08
C THR A 209 -0.74 8.43 0.57
N LYS A 210 -1.18 8.50 1.83
CA LYS A 210 -2.21 7.59 2.35
C LYS A 210 -3.45 7.58 1.45
N LYS A 211 -3.82 8.73 0.87
CA LYS A 211 -4.95 8.84 -0.04
C LYS A 211 -4.73 8.01 -1.31
N ASP A 212 -3.54 8.10 -1.91
CA ASP A 212 -3.20 7.33 -3.12
C ASP A 212 -3.27 5.81 -2.89
N ILE A 213 -2.99 5.36 -1.66
CA ILE A 213 -3.00 3.94 -1.28
C ILE A 213 -4.42 3.43 -0.99
N ILE A 214 -5.22 4.19 -0.24
CA ILE A 214 -6.55 3.78 0.21
C ILE A 214 -7.60 3.98 -0.88
N TRP A 215 -7.37 4.89 -1.81
CA TRP A 215 -8.39 5.23 -2.79
C TRP A 215 -8.73 4.11 -3.80
N PRO A 216 -7.75 3.36 -4.34
CA PRO A 216 -8.04 2.19 -5.17
C PRO A 216 -8.97 1.19 -4.48
N LEU A 217 -8.88 1.08 -3.16
CA LEU A 217 -9.76 0.23 -2.37
C LEU A 217 -11.20 0.74 -2.35
N ILE A 218 -11.41 2.05 -2.16
CA ILE A 218 -12.75 2.66 -2.20
C ILE A 218 -13.39 2.48 -3.58
N VAL A 219 -12.59 2.66 -4.62
CA VAL A 219 -12.95 2.36 -6.01
C VAL A 219 -13.49 0.93 -6.14
N LEU A 220 -12.73 -0.08 -5.69
CA LEU A 220 -13.15 -1.48 -5.76
C LEU A 220 -14.45 -1.75 -4.98
N VAL A 221 -14.67 -1.08 -3.85
CA VAL A 221 -15.93 -1.21 -3.08
C VAL A 221 -17.13 -0.57 -3.79
N THR A 222 -16.88 0.51 -4.54
CA THR A 222 -17.93 1.23 -5.28
C THR A 222 -18.24 0.64 -6.63
N GLN A 223 -17.38 -0.21 -7.20
CA GLN A 223 -17.70 -0.99 -8.38
C GLN A 223 -18.88 -1.92 -8.06
N ASN A 224 -20.01 -1.69 -8.72
CA ASN A 224 -21.16 -2.57 -8.63
C ASN A 224 -21.84 -2.59 -10.00
N GLU A 225 -22.03 -3.79 -10.53
CA GLU A 225 -22.57 -4.07 -11.87
C GLU A 225 -24.10 -4.09 -11.91
N ASN A 226 -24.78 -3.68 -10.83
CA ASN A 226 -26.25 -3.64 -10.81
C ASN A 226 -26.76 -2.44 -11.61
N TYR A 227 -26.69 -2.55 -12.93
CA TYR A 227 -27.53 -1.83 -13.86
C TYR A 227 -28.96 -2.33 -13.68
N ASP A 228 -29.96 -1.44 -13.70
CA ASP A 228 -31.35 -1.90 -13.76
C ASP A 228 -31.54 -2.49 -15.16
N GLU A 229 -31.52 -3.84 -15.28
CA GLU A 229 -31.59 -4.59 -16.55
C GLU A 229 -32.84 -4.23 -17.37
N ASP A 230 -33.90 -3.75 -16.71
CA ASP A 230 -35.13 -3.30 -17.37
C ASP A 230 -34.99 -1.94 -18.11
N GLU A 231 -33.93 -1.17 -17.84
CA GLU A 231 -33.69 0.16 -18.46
C GLU A 231 -32.72 0.12 -19.65
N PHE A 232 -31.94 -0.95 -19.83
CA PHE A 232 -30.83 -0.99 -20.79
C PHE A 232 -30.79 -2.31 -21.55
N ASP A 233 -30.44 -2.26 -22.84
CA ASP A 233 -30.15 -3.50 -23.57
C ASP A 233 -28.75 -4.07 -23.25
N ASP A 234 -28.50 -5.33 -23.64
CA ASP A 234 -27.24 -6.02 -23.38
C ASP A 234 -26.01 -5.27 -23.92
N SER A 235 -26.16 -4.54 -25.04
CA SER A 235 -25.06 -3.76 -25.63
C SER A 235 -24.80 -2.49 -24.81
N GLU A 236 -25.84 -1.81 -24.36
CA GLU A 236 -25.73 -0.64 -23.49
C GLU A 236 -25.15 -1.02 -22.13
N ILE A 237 -25.55 -2.14 -21.54
CA ILE A 237 -24.97 -2.67 -20.29
C ILE A 237 -23.47 -2.94 -20.48
N TYR A 238 -23.08 -3.54 -21.60
CA TYR A 238 -21.68 -3.80 -21.92
C TYR A 238 -20.87 -2.49 -22.08
N GLU A 239 -21.39 -1.52 -22.82
CA GLU A 239 -20.75 -0.22 -23.03
C GLU A 239 -20.61 0.59 -21.73
N LEU A 240 -21.65 0.59 -20.90
CA LEU A 240 -21.65 1.23 -19.58
C LEU A 240 -20.63 0.57 -18.65
N SER A 241 -20.59 -0.77 -18.62
CA SER A 241 -19.64 -1.54 -17.81
C SER A 241 -18.20 -1.25 -18.17
N ARG A 242 -17.87 -1.31 -19.47
CA ARG A 242 -16.54 -1.03 -19.97
C ARG A 242 -16.11 0.41 -19.70
N SER A 243 -17.04 1.37 -19.84
CA SER A 243 -16.76 2.78 -19.61
C SER A 243 -16.62 3.11 -18.12
N TYR A 244 -17.45 2.50 -17.26
CA TYR A 244 -17.31 2.58 -15.81
C TYR A 244 -15.92 2.10 -15.39
N GLU A 245 -15.50 0.92 -15.87
CA GLU A 245 -14.18 0.36 -15.58
C GLU A 245 -13.06 1.27 -16.09
N ALA A 246 -13.15 1.79 -17.32
CA ALA A 246 -12.16 2.71 -17.86
C ALA A 246 -12.02 3.98 -17.02
N ILE A 247 -13.11 4.67 -16.69
CA ILE A 247 -13.08 5.89 -15.87
C ILE A 247 -12.52 5.59 -14.48
N ILE A 248 -12.95 4.47 -13.89
CA ILE A 248 -12.53 4.02 -12.57
C ILE A 248 -11.09 3.48 -12.56
N ASN A 249 -10.50 3.13 -13.69
CA ASN A 249 -9.10 2.75 -13.81
C ASN A 249 -8.19 3.93 -14.19
N THR A 250 -8.65 4.89 -15.01
CA THR A 250 -7.81 5.96 -15.57
C THR A 250 -7.81 7.26 -14.77
N CYS A 251 -8.92 7.64 -14.14
CA CYS A 251 -9.02 8.96 -13.50
C CYS A 251 -8.05 9.13 -12.29
N SER A 252 -7.17 10.13 -12.35
CA SER A 252 -6.26 10.49 -11.26
C SER A 252 -6.93 11.32 -10.16
N GLU A 253 -8.10 11.92 -10.45
CA GLU A 253 -8.84 12.83 -9.58
C GLU A 253 -9.97 12.14 -8.78
N LYS A 254 -10.05 10.81 -8.81
CA LYS A 254 -11.17 10.02 -8.27
C LYS A 254 -11.46 10.32 -6.78
N TYR A 255 -10.44 10.63 -5.98
CA TYR A 255 -10.63 11.02 -4.58
C TYR A 255 -11.42 12.32 -4.46
N GLU A 256 -11.05 13.33 -5.25
CA GLU A 256 -11.71 14.62 -5.23
C GLU A 256 -13.15 14.50 -5.74
N PHE A 257 -13.37 13.71 -6.78
CA PHE A 257 -14.70 13.43 -7.30
C PHE A 257 -15.62 12.79 -6.24
N VAL A 258 -15.24 11.67 -5.63
CA VAL A 258 -16.11 11.02 -4.62
C VAL A 258 -16.30 11.88 -3.38
N THR A 259 -15.24 12.59 -2.96
CA THR A 259 -15.36 13.54 -1.85
C THR A 259 -16.35 14.66 -2.19
N LYS A 260 -16.27 15.25 -3.39
CA LYS A 260 -17.23 16.27 -3.87
C LYS A 260 -18.66 15.72 -3.93
N VAL A 261 -18.87 14.50 -4.41
CA VAL A 261 -20.19 13.84 -4.44
C VAL A 261 -20.76 13.69 -3.02
N LEU A 262 -19.96 13.16 -2.09
CA LEU A 262 -20.39 12.97 -0.69
C LEU A 262 -20.65 14.31 0.02
N CYS A 263 -19.80 15.31 -0.19
CA CYS A 263 -19.97 16.66 0.36
C CYS A 263 -21.25 17.33 -0.16
N ALA A 264 -21.48 17.30 -1.48
CA ALA A 264 -22.68 17.85 -2.11
C ALA A 264 -23.94 17.14 -1.59
N TYR A 265 -23.92 15.81 -1.51
CA TYR A 265 -25.03 15.06 -0.96
C TYR A 265 -25.30 15.39 0.51
N ASN A 266 -24.27 15.59 1.33
CA ASN A 266 -24.43 15.92 2.76
C ASN A 266 -25.08 17.29 3.02
N VAL A 267 -24.96 18.25 2.10
CA VAL A 267 -25.62 19.56 2.20
C VAL A 267 -26.99 19.60 1.51
N PHE A 268 -27.22 18.71 0.53
CA PHE A 268 -28.45 18.69 -0.26
C PHE A 268 -29.68 18.32 0.57
N TYR A 269 -30.72 19.15 0.56
CA TYR A 269 -32.10 18.78 0.91
C TYR A 269 -32.26 17.94 2.22
N LYS A 270 -31.76 18.48 3.34
CA LYS A 270 -31.65 17.76 4.64
C LYS A 270 -32.99 17.39 5.30
N GLU A 271 -34.07 18.08 4.96
CA GLU A 271 -35.39 17.90 5.59
C GLU A 271 -36.22 16.75 4.99
N ALA A 272 -35.78 16.17 3.88
CA ALA A 272 -36.49 15.07 3.22
C ALA A 272 -36.16 13.69 3.78
N LYS A 273 -37.08 12.75 3.55
CA LYS A 273 -36.84 11.32 3.80
C LYS A 273 -35.62 10.85 3.01
N GLN A 274 -34.80 10.01 3.64
CA GLN A 274 -33.47 9.63 3.13
C GLN A 274 -33.50 8.99 1.73
N SER A 275 -34.49 8.14 1.44
CA SER A 275 -34.66 7.51 0.11
C SER A 275 -35.03 8.52 -0.98
N GLU A 276 -35.96 9.43 -0.68
CA GLU A 276 -36.41 10.49 -1.58
C GLU A 276 -35.28 11.49 -1.87
N ARG A 277 -34.55 11.89 -0.82
CA ARG A 277 -33.38 12.76 -0.91
C ARG A 277 -32.33 12.18 -1.85
N LYS A 278 -32.02 10.89 -1.69
CA LYS A 278 -31.02 10.20 -2.53
C LYS A 278 -31.46 10.14 -3.99
N ARG A 279 -32.71 9.77 -4.27
CA ARG A 279 -33.25 9.72 -5.63
C ARG A 279 -33.18 11.10 -6.29
N LYS A 280 -33.68 12.14 -5.61
CA LYS A 280 -33.65 13.53 -6.10
C LYS A 280 -32.24 14.02 -6.37
N PHE A 281 -31.28 13.69 -5.51
CA PHE A 281 -29.88 14.06 -5.73
C PHE A 281 -29.32 13.41 -7.01
N ILE A 282 -29.56 12.11 -7.21
CA ILE A 282 -29.08 11.42 -8.41
C ILE A 282 -29.70 12.04 -9.68
N GLU A 283 -30.99 12.32 -9.67
CA GLU A 283 -31.69 12.88 -10.83
C GLU A 283 -31.29 14.34 -11.13
N MET A 284 -31.15 15.18 -10.10
CA MET A 284 -31.01 16.63 -10.28
C MET A 284 -29.56 17.14 -10.22
N GLU A 285 -28.67 16.43 -9.52
CA GLU A 285 -27.34 16.93 -9.18
C GLU A 285 -26.21 16.17 -9.88
N SER A 286 -26.47 14.97 -10.45
CA SER A 286 -25.42 14.17 -11.10
C SER A 286 -24.72 14.93 -12.23
N SER A 287 -25.45 15.70 -13.03
CA SER A 287 -24.90 16.50 -14.15
C SER A 287 -23.84 17.52 -13.72
N LYS A 288 -23.84 17.96 -12.46
CA LYS A 288 -22.79 18.85 -11.91
C LYS A 288 -21.42 18.19 -11.86
N PHE A 289 -21.37 16.86 -11.99
CA PHE A 289 -20.14 16.09 -11.99
C PHE A 289 -19.72 15.60 -13.39
N ALA A 290 -20.30 16.16 -14.47
CA ALA A 290 -19.96 15.78 -15.84
C ALA A 290 -18.50 16.05 -16.21
N TYR A 291 -17.80 16.93 -15.46
CA TYR A 291 -16.36 17.14 -15.59
C TYR A 291 -15.54 15.86 -15.42
N LEU A 292 -16.10 14.80 -14.82
CA LEU A 292 -15.47 13.48 -14.74
C LEU A 292 -15.10 12.92 -16.13
N PHE A 293 -15.82 13.31 -17.18
CA PHE A 293 -15.57 12.89 -18.55
C PHE A 293 -14.64 13.85 -19.33
N GLU A 294 -14.24 14.99 -18.74
CA GLU A 294 -13.35 15.94 -19.40
C GLU A 294 -11.94 15.34 -19.53
N GLY A 295 -11.44 15.21 -20.76
CA GLY A 295 -10.10 14.69 -21.06
C GLY A 295 -9.99 13.17 -21.21
N GLU A 296 -11.07 12.43 -20.96
CA GLU A 296 -11.17 10.99 -21.23
C GLU A 296 -11.86 10.76 -22.58
N SER A 297 -11.32 9.87 -23.43
CA SER A 297 -11.99 9.49 -24.67
C SER A 297 -13.12 8.49 -24.39
N VAL A 298 -14.22 8.97 -23.82
CA VAL A 298 -15.42 8.15 -23.56
C VAL A 298 -16.27 8.09 -24.82
N SER A 299 -16.23 6.96 -25.53
CA SER A 299 -17.01 6.73 -26.74
C SER A 299 -18.47 6.34 -26.41
N LEU A 300 -19.17 7.18 -25.65
CA LEU A 300 -20.59 6.99 -25.30
C LEU A 300 -21.44 8.15 -25.85
N SER A 301 -22.70 7.86 -26.17
CA SER A 301 -23.69 8.89 -26.46
C SER A 301 -23.92 9.80 -25.24
N ASN A 302 -24.35 11.04 -25.44
CA ASN A 302 -24.60 11.97 -24.34
C ASN A 302 -25.60 11.40 -23.31
N THR A 303 -26.63 10.70 -23.78
CA THR A 303 -27.62 10.02 -22.93
C THR A 303 -26.97 8.93 -22.07
N LEU A 304 -26.10 8.10 -22.65
CA LEU A 304 -25.39 7.05 -21.92
C LEU A 304 -24.35 7.62 -20.95
N GLN A 305 -23.71 8.76 -21.26
CA GLN A 305 -22.83 9.46 -20.33
C GLN A 305 -23.59 9.98 -19.10
N GLU A 306 -24.76 10.59 -19.29
CA GLU A 306 -25.61 11.03 -18.17
C GLU A 306 -26.03 9.85 -17.28
N LYS A 307 -26.45 8.74 -17.89
CA LYS A 307 -26.81 7.51 -17.17
C LYS A 307 -25.62 6.92 -16.42
N LEU A 308 -24.46 6.82 -17.07
CA LEU A 308 -23.23 6.36 -16.44
C LEU A 308 -22.86 7.20 -15.22
N LEU A 309 -22.99 8.52 -15.32
CA LEU A 309 -22.72 9.44 -14.21
C LEU A 309 -23.68 9.21 -13.04
N GLN A 310 -24.98 9.04 -13.32
CA GLN A 310 -25.98 8.70 -12.31
C GLN A 310 -25.66 7.36 -11.64
N ILE A 311 -25.21 6.35 -12.38
CA ILE A 311 -24.80 5.04 -11.86
C ILE A 311 -23.60 5.18 -10.92
N ILE A 312 -22.56 5.91 -11.34
CA ILE A 312 -21.38 6.19 -10.52
C ILE A 312 -21.78 6.89 -9.21
N VAL A 313 -22.57 7.96 -9.29
CA VAL A 313 -23.05 8.71 -8.12
C VAL A 313 -23.92 7.82 -7.21
N ARG A 314 -24.84 7.03 -7.79
CA ARG A 314 -25.69 6.08 -7.06
C ARG A 314 -24.85 5.07 -6.28
N ASN A 315 -23.82 4.50 -6.91
CA ASN A 315 -22.92 3.53 -6.32
C ASN A 315 -22.14 4.10 -5.14
N ILE A 316 -21.59 5.31 -5.28
CA ILE A 316 -20.93 6.05 -4.19
C ILE A 316 -21.89 6.22 -3.01
N LEU A 317 -23.11 6.71 -3.27
CA LEU A 317 -24.09 6.96 -2.20
C LEU A 317 -24.60 5.69 -1.53
N ASN A 318 -24.72 4.59 -2.29
CA ASN A 318 -25.05 3.26 -1.76
C ASN A 318 -23.98 2.77 -0.79
N LYS A 319 -22.71 3.02 -1.12
CA LYS A 319 -21.56 2.51 -0.39
C LYS A 319 -21.00 3.49 0.63
N ARG A 320 -21.61 4.68 0.80
CA ARG A 320 -21.15 5.77 1.70
C ARG A 320 -20.75 5.30 3.10
N ILE A 321 -21.52 4.40 3.72
CA ILE A 321 -21.23 3.88 5.06
C ILE A 321 -19.94 3.03 5.04
N GLN A 322 -19.75 2.21 4.00
CA GLN A 322 -18.54 1.43 3.82
C GLN A 322 -17.33 2.33 3.54
N ILE A 323 -17.51 3.39 2.74
CA ILE A 323 -16.48 4.41 2.49
C ILE A 323 -16.08 5.09 3.81
N ASP A 324 -17.04 5.51 4.62
CA ASP A 324 -16.77 6.13 5.92
C ASP A 324 -16.05 5.15 6.88
N ASN A 325 -16.44 3.87 6.88
CA ASN A 325 -15.74 2.84 7.66
C ASN A 325 -14.28 2.68 7.23
N ILE A 326 -14.01 2.63 5.92
CA ILE A 326 -12.65 2.56 5.38
C ILE A 326 -11.84 3.78 5.85
N LYS A 327 -12.39 5.00 5.68
CA LYS A 327 -11.71 6.25 6.06
C LYS A 327 -11.41 6.30 7.56
N ASN A 328 -12.38 5.92 8.40
CA ASN A 328 -12.21 5.86 9.84
C ASN A 328 -11.18 4.80 10.26
N ALA A 329 -11.18 3.63 9.62
CA ALA A 329 -10.25 2.55 9.93
C ALA A 329 -8.78 2.92 9.68
N VAL A 330 -8.53 3.86 8.77
CA VAL A 330 -7.18 4.30 8.37
C VAL A 330 -6.87 5.74 8.77
N ASN A 331 -7.73 6.41 9.55
CA ASN A 331 -7.60 7.82 9.96
C ASN A 331 -7.41 8.77 8.77
N LEU A 332 -8.43 8.89 7.90
CA LEU A 332 -8.39 9.64 6.63
C LEU A 332 -9.53 10.64 6.45
#